data_AF-A0A923A453-F1
#
_entry.id   AF-A0A923A453-F1
#
_cell.length_a   1.000
_cell.length_b   1.000
_cell.length_c   1.000
_cell.angle_alpha   90.00
_cell.angle_beta   90.00
_cell.angle_gamma   90.00
#
_symmetry.space_group_name_H-M   'P 1'
#
loop_
_entity.id
_entity.type
_entity.pdbx_description
1 polymer ?
#
loop_
_entity_poly.entity_id
_entity_poly.type
_entity_poly.pdbx_seq_one_letter_code
_entity_poly.pdbx_strand_id
1 'polypeptide(L)'
;DIFWFSLFHELGHILLQDRNSVFLETDNEEYSLNEKEADQYASDVLIPPSGYARFIEKGNFYKDSIVHFADEIQISPGIVVGRLQHDGHIQQEWHNSLRTRYDWK
;
A
#
# COMPACT_ATOMS: atom_id res chain seq x y z
N ASP A 1 5.06 2.61 -4.32
CA ASP A 1 6.40 1.99 -4.35
C ASP A 1 6.23 0.53 -4.02
N ILE A 2 6.83 -0.37 -4.80
CA ILE A 2 6.61 -1.81 -4.65
C ILE A 2 7.44 -2.41 -3.51
N PHE A 3 8.62 -1.85 -3.23
CA PHE A 3 9.49 -2.38 -2.18
C PHE A 3 8.86 -2.23 -0.81
N TRP A 4 8.38 -1.03 -0.48
CA TRP A 4 7.73 -0.79 0.81
C TRP A 4 6.43 -1.58 0.95
N PHE A 5 5.64 -1.70 -0.11
CA PHE A 5 4.43 -2.53 -0.09
C PHE A 5 4.78 -3.99 0.22
N SER A 6 5.71 -4.60 -0.52
CA SER A 6 6.14 -5.97 -0.28
C SER A 6 6.71 -6.17 1.12
N LEU A 7 7.54 -5.24 1.63
CA LEU A 7 8.08 -5.36 2.98
C LEU A 7 6.98 -5.39 4.05
N PHE A 8 6.01 -4.47 3.97
CA PHE A 8 4.92 -4.44 4.95
C PHE A 8 3.92 -5.58 4.76
N HIS A 9 3.80 -6.14 3.55
CA HIS A 9 3.03 -7.35 3.28
C HIS A 9 3.60 -8.55 4.05
N GLU A 10 4.91 -8.78 3.92
CA GLU A 10 5.59 -9.86 4.65
C GLU A 10 5.52 -9.65 6.18
N LEU A 11 5.63 -8.39 6.65
CA LEU A 11 5.41 -8.08 8.07
C LEU A 11 3.97 -8.35 8.49
N GLY A 12 3.00 -8.10 7.62
CA GLY A 12 1.59 -8.43 7.82
C GLY A 12 1.40 -9.93 8.04
N HIS A 13 1.99 -10.76 7.18
CA HIS A 13 2.00 -12.21 7.39
C HIS A 13 2.56 -12.59 8.75
N ILE A 14 3.72 -12.08 9.15
CA ILE A 14 4.33 -12.43 10.44
C ILE A 14 3.43 -12.02 11.62
N LEU A 15 2.90 -10.78 11.61
CA LEU A 15 2.15 -10.23 12.73
C LEU A 15 0.72 -10.81 12.85
N LEU A 16 0.10 -11.16 11.73
CA LEU A 16 -1.28 -11.67 11.68
C LEU A 16 -1.33 -13.20 11.75
N GLN A 17 -0.34 -13.90 11.18
CA GLN A 17 -0.20 -15.35 11.37
C GLN A 17 0.11 -15.71 12.82
N ASP A 18 0.94 -14.96 13.52
CA ASP A 18 1.22 -15.24 14.94
C ASP A 18 -0.06 -15.24 15.79
N ARG A 19 -1.03 -14.39 15.46
CA ARG A 19 -2.36 -14.35 16.11
C ARG A 19 -3.26 -15.53 15.75
N ASN A 20 -3.12 -16.09 14.54
CA ASN A 20 -3.95 -17.20 14.04
C ASN A 20 -3.28 -18.58 14.24
N SER A 21 -2.01 -18.62 14.66
CA SER A 21 -1.18 -19.83 14.80
C SER A 21 -1.68 -20.88 15.82
N VAL A 22 -2.73 -20.59 16.59
CA VAL A 22 -3.38 -21.56 17.50
C VAL A 22 -4.33 -22.52 16.76
N PHE A 23 -4.72 -22.21 15.51
CA PHE A 23 -5.61 -23.06 14.71
C PHE A 23 -4.91 -23.56 13.45
N LEU A 24 -4.03 -24.55 13.62
CA LEU A 24 -3.49 -25.33 12.50
C LEU A 24 -4.58 -26.25 11.95
N GLU A 25 -5.17 -25.95 10.78
CA GLU A 25 -5.68 -26.97 9.83
C GLU A 25 -6.09 -26.38 8.45
N THR A 26 -5.11 -26.33 7.54
CA THR A 26 -5.18 -26.71 6.11
C THR A 26 -6.47 -26.44 5.31
N ASP A 27 -6.84 -25.18 5.04
CA ASP A 27 -7.84 -24.85 4.01
C ASP A 27 -7.38 -23.72 3.05
N ASN A 28 -7.59 -23.90 1.73
CA ASN A 28 -7.23 -22.92 0.69
C ASN A 28 -7.92 -21.55 0.87
N GLU A 29 -9.09 -21.53 1.49
CA GLU A 29 -9.83 -20.30 1.79
C GLU A 29 -9.10 -19.46 2.85
N GLU A 30 -8.47 -20.11 3.85
CA GLU A 30 -7.72 -19.42 4.90
C GLU A 30 -6.45 -18.77 4.35
N TYR A 31 -5.74 -19.43 3.42
CA TYR A 31 -4.62 -18.82 2.71
C TYR A 31 -5.05 -17.55 1.97
N SER A 32 -6.18 -17.59 1.24
CA SER A 32 -6.68 -16.40 0.55
C SER A 32 -7.09 -15.28 1.50
N LEU A 33 -7.61 -15.60 2.68
CA LEU A 33 -7.93 -14.61 3.71
C LEU A 33 -6.64 -13.98 4.27
N ASN A 34 -5.63 -14.79 4.56
CA ASN A 34 -4.34 -14.34 5.07
C ASN A 34 -3.64 -13.37 4.11
N GLU A 35 -3.61 -13.71 2.82
CA GLU A 35 -3.08 -12.80 1.78
C GLU A 35 -3.83 -11.47 1.75
N LYS A 36 -5.17 -11.49 1.82
CA LYS A 36 -5.97 -10.25 1.85
C LYS A 36 -5.71 -9.43 3.12
N GLU A 37 -5.54 -10.09 4.26
CA GLU A 37 -5.24 -9.42 5.52
C GLU A 37 -3.84 -8.77 5.48
N ALA A 38 -2.85 -9.44 4.89
CA ALA A 38 -1.51 -8.89 4.68
C ALA A 38 -1.52 -7.71 3.68
N ASP A 39 -2.22 -7.85 2.56
CA ASP A 39 -2.42 -6.77 1.58
C ASP A 39 -3.07 -5.54 2.21
N GLN A 40 -4.12 -5.75 3.00
CA GLN A 40 -4.85 -4.70 3.70
C GLN A 40 -3.98 -4.05 4.78
N TYR A 41 -3.23 -4.84 5.54
CA TYR A 41 -2.30 -4.34 6.54
C TYR A 41 -1.23 -3.46 5.90
N ALA A 42 -0.56 -3.93 4.84
CA ALA A 42 0.48 -3.17 4.16
C ALA A 42 -0.05 -1.85 3.59
N SER A 43 -1.24 -1.94 2.96
CA SER A 43 -1.99 -0.80 2.44
C SER A 43 -2.25 0.28 3.51
N ASP A 44 -2.78 -0.11 4.65
CA ASP A 44 -3.26 0.80 5.69
C ASP A 44 -2.14 1.39 6.54
N VAL A 45 -1.08 0.59 6.75
CA VAL A 45 0.13 1.05 7.45
C VAL A 45 0.86 2.10 6.62
N LEU A 46 0.96 1.90 5.30
CA LEU A 46 1.60 2.87 4.42
C LEU A 46 0.74 4.11 4.22
N ILE A 47 -0.56 3.95 3.98
CA ILE A 47 -1.44 5.09 3.73
C ILE A 47 -2.69 4.96 4.59
N PRO A 48 -2.88 5.84 5.61
CA PRO A 48 -4.04 5.77 6.48
C PRO A 48 -5.36 5.82 5.69
N PRO A 49 -6.27 4.85 5.86
CA PRO A 49 -7.47 4.72 5.02
C PRO A 49 -8.35 5.96 4.99
N SER A 50 -8.54 6.62 6.13
CA SER A 50 -9.36 7.83 6.25
C SER A 50 -8.73 9.04 5.54
N GLY A 51 -7.41 9.15 5.56
CA GLY A 51 -6.67 10.17 4.82
C GLY A 51 -6.74 9.91 3.31
N TYR A 52 -6.54 8.66 2.91
CA TYR A 52 -6.61 8.26 1.52
C TYR A 52 -8.00 8.45 0.92
N ALA A 53 -9.06 8.00 1.60
CA ALA A 53 -10.44 8.16 1.14
C ALA A 53 -10.77 9.65 0.89
N ARG A 54 -10.40 10.54 1.81
CA ARG A 54 -10.57 11.99 1.64
C ARG A 54 -9.76 12.55 0.47
N PHE A 55 -8.56 12.03 0.25
CA PHE A 55 -7.72 12.43 -0.88
C PHE A 55 -8.32 11.99 -2.23
N ILE A 56 -8.82 10.75 -2.31
CA ILE A 56 -9.51 10.23 -3.50
C ILE A 56 -10.79 11.01 -3.78
N GLU A 57 -11.59 11.30 -2.76
CA GLU A 57 -12.85 12.05 -2.90
C GLU A 57 -12.62 13.46 -3.48
N LYS A 58 -11.50 14.11 -3.13
CA LYS A 58 -11.11 15.39 -3.75
C LYS A 58 -10.86 15.28 -5.27
N GLY A 59 -10.52 14.09 -5.76
CA GLY A 59 -10.32 13.80 -7.20
C GLY A 59 -9.17 14.56 -7.86
N ASN A 60 -8.30 15.19 -7.07
CA ASN A 60 -7.21 16.02 -7.57
C ASN A 60 -5.87 15.27 -7.47
N PHE A 61 -5.49 14.62 -8.57
CA PHE A 61 -4.26 13.83 -8.67
C PHE A 61 -3.13 14.57 -9.41
N TYR A 62 -3.10 15.90 -9.39
CA TYR A 62 -1.94 16.63 -9.89
C TYR A 62 -0.70 16.38 -9.01
N LYS A 63 0.49 16.54 -9.60
CA LYS A 63 1.78 16.28 -8.95
C LYS A 63 1.89 16.95 -7.57
N ASP A 64 1.53 18.24 -7.48
CA ASP A 64 1.66 19.00 -6.23
C ASP A 64 0.67 18.50 -5.16
N SER A 65 -0.54 18.09 -5.56
CA SER A 65 -1.54 17.50 -4.66
C SER A 65 -1.06 16.17 -4.08
N ILE A 66 -0.45 15.32 -4.91
CA ILE A 66 0.12 14.03 -4.49
C ILE A 66 1.29 14.27 -3.52
N VAL A 67 2.18 15.20 -3.84
CA VAL A 67 3.33 15.54 -2.99
C VAL A 67 2.87 16.12 -1.65
N HIS A 68 1.89 17.03 -1.67
CA HIS A 68 1.33 17.62 -0.45
C HIS A 68 0.67 16.57 0.44
N PHE A 69 -0.17 15.69 -0.13
CA PHE A 69 -0.79 14.63 0.65
C PHE A 69 0.24 13.66 1.23
N ALA A 70 1.26 13.29 0.45
CA ALA A 70 2.34 12.44 0.92
C ALA A 70 3.10 13.08 2.09
N ASP A 71 3.37 14.39 2.03
CA ASP A 71 3.97 15.15 3.13
C ASP A 71 3.04 15.22 4.36
N GLU A 72 1.72 15.46 4.19
CA GLU A 72 0.76 15.46 5.30
C GLU A 72 0.77 14.16 6.12
N ILE A 73 0.94 13.01 5.46
CA ILE A 73 1.01 11.69 6.11
C ILE A 73 2.45 11.21 6.33
N GLN A 74 3.45 12.06 6.06
CA GLN A 74 4.87 11.80 6.26
C GLN A 74 5.38 10.54 5.53
N ILE A 75 4.99 10.37 4.27
CA ILE A 75 5.44 9.27 3.41
C ILE A 75 6.01 9.75 2.08
N SER A 76 6.77 8.90 1.39
CA SER A 76 7.26 9.22 0.05
C SER A 76 6.10 9.37 -0.95
N PRO A 77 6.08 10.42 -1.79
CA PRO A 77 5.09 10.58 -2.86
C PRO A 77 4.99 9.38 -3.80
N GLY A 78 6.10 8.67 -4.02
CA GLY A 78 6.13 7.45 -4.84
C GLY A 78 5.31 6.28 -4.28
N ILE A 79 5.05 6.27 -2.97
CA ILE A 79 4.16 5.30 -2.32
C ILE A 79 2.70 5.63 -2.68
N VAL A 80 2.30 6.89 -2.51
CA VAL A 80 0.98 7.38 -2.91
C VAL A 80 0.70 7.15 -4.40
N VAL A 81 1.64 7.51 -5.29
CA VAL A 81 1.52 7.24 -6.73
C VAL A 81 1.29 5.76 -7.00
N GLY A 82 2.06 4.88 -6.35
CA GLY A 82 1.91 3.44 -6.52
C GLY A 82 0.51 2.95 -6.13
N ARG A 83 -0.05 3.47 -5.04
CA ARG A 83 -1.40 3.11 -4.61
C ARG A 83 -2.48 3.64 -5.56
N LEU A 84 -2.38 4.89 -6.00
CA LEU A 84 -3.30 5.46 -6.99
C LEU A 84 -3.31 4.70 -8.32
N GLN A 85 -2.13 4.26 -8.77
CA GLN A 85 -1.97 3.45 -9.98
C GLN A 85 -2.57 2.05 -9.80
N HIS A 86 -2.34 1.41 -8.64
CA HIS A 86 -2.89 0.10 -8.31
C HIS A 86 -4.42 0.11 -8.24
N ASP A 87 -4.99 1.12 -7.58
CA ASP A 87 -6.44 1.28 -7.42
C ASP A 87 -7.14 1.82 -8.69
N GLY A 88 -6.38 2.19 -9.73
CA GLY A 88 -6.92 2.66 -11.01
C GLY A 88 -7.39 4.12 -11.02
N HIS A 89 -6.99 4.93 -10.04
CA HIS A 89 -7.31 6.37 -10.00
C HIS A 89 -6.50 7.19 -10.99
N ILE A 90 -5.31 6.72 -11.37
CA ILE A 90 -4.44 7.32 -12.41
C ILE A 90 -3.85 6.23 -13.30
N GLN A 91 -3.40 6.62 -14.50
CA GLN A 91 -2.76 5.70 -15.44
C GLN A 91 -1.34 5.30 -14.95
N GLN A 92 -0.88 4.12 -15.37
CA GLN A 92 0.42 3.56 -14.95
C GLN A 92 1.63 4.38 -15.42
N GLU A 93 1.46 5.21 -16.45
CA GLU A 93 2.48 6.08 -17.00
C GLU A 93 2.63 7.40 -16.22
N TRP A 94 1.61 7.77 -15.42
CA TRP A 94 1.54 9.07 -14.77
C TRP A 94 2.41 9.11 -13.51
N HIS A 95 3.06 10.26 -13.29
CA HIS A 95 3.83 10.56 -12.07
C HIS A 95 4.95 9.56 -11.73
N ASN A 96 5.42 8.76 -12.69
CA ASN A 96 6.52 7.81 -12.49
C ASN A 96 7.84 8.47 -12.04
N SER A 97 8.02 9.77 -12.31
CA SER A 97 9.15 10.56 -11.80
C SER A 97 9.12 10.79 -10.28
N LEU A 98 7.99 10.59 -9.61
CA LEU A 98 7.88 10.60 -8.15
C LEU A 98 8.21 9.26 -7.50
N ARG A 99 8.32 8.18 -8.30
CA ARG A 99 8.63 6.84 -7.79
C ARG A 99 10.14 6.65 -7.70
N THR A 100 10.59 6.22 -6.52
CA THR A 100 11.96 5.74 -6.35
C THR A 100 12.10 4.35 -6.99
N ARG A 101 13.22 4.09 -7.66
CA ARG A 101 13.61 2.73 -8.07
C ARG A 101 14.85 2.37 -7.27
N TYR A 102 14.79 1.26 -6.55
CA TYR A 102 15.94 0.70 -5.87
C TYR A 102 16.67 -0.24 -6.82
N ASP A 103 17.88 0.13 -7.23
CA ASP A 103 18.80 -0.75 -7.96
C ASP A 103 19.68 -1.47 -6.93
N TRP A 104 19.57 -2.80 -6.86
CA TRP A 104 20.47 -3.62 -6.07
C TRP A 104 21.74 -3.85 -6.90
N LYS A 105 22.84 -3.21 -6.50
CA LYS A 105 24.19 -3.49 -7.02
C LYS A 105 24.93 -4.47 -6.12
#